data_AF-A0A7U9R301-F1
#
_entry.id   AF-A0A7U9R301-F1
#
_cell.length_a   1.000
_cell.length_b   1.000
_cell.length_c   1.000
_cell.angle_alpha   90.00
_cell.angle_beta   90.00
_cell.angle_gamma   90.00
#
_symmetry.space_group_name_H-M   'P 1'
#
loop_
_entity.id
_entity.type
_entity.pdbx_description
1 polymer ?
#
loop_
_entity_poly.entity_id
_entity_poly.type
_entity_poly.pdbx_seq_one_letter_code
_entity_poly.pdbx_strand_id
1 'polypeptide(L)'
;MPGKIMDRIALPGPVVRVRISVNFTDMMDTAEFAWKNGKRWEAVGERHKLYFRLDHFTGCRFGLAMYATQETGGEAVFTDFVYHE
;
A
#
# COMPACT_ATOMS: atom_id res chain seq x y z
N MET A 1 -12.55 -0.54 11.88
CA MET A 1 -11.66 0.11 12.86
C MET A 1 -10.49 0.68 12.08
N PRO A 2 -10.13 1.96 12.21
CA PRO A 2 -8.95 2.45 11.51
C PRO A 2 -7.75 1.67 12.05
N GLY A 3 -6.99 1.02 11.15
CA GLY A 3 -5.77 0.31 11.54
C GLY A 3 -4.77 1.24 12.22
N LYS A 4 -3.69 0.67 12.76
CA LYS A 4 -2.58 1.47 13.30
C LYS A 4 -1.89 2.22 12.16
N ILE A 5 -1.73 3.54 12.29
CA ILE A 5 -0.89 4.33 11.38
C ILE A 5 0.57 4.01 11.70
N MET A 6 1.29 3.51 10.71
CA MET A 6 2.71 3.14 10.85
C MET A 6 3.65 4.28 10.44
N ASP A 7 3.25 5.10 9.47
CA ASP A 7 4.08 6.21 8.96
C ASP A 7 3.19 7.30 8.33
N ARG A 8 3.73 8.52 8.18
CA ARG A 8 3.07 9.67 7.56
C ARG A 8 4.08 10.48 6.76
N ILE A 9 3.78 10.72 5.49
CA ILE A 9 4.61 11.51 4.60
C ILE A 9 3.80 12.69 4.07
N ALA A 10 4.40 13.88 4.09
CA ALA A 10 3.84 15.05 3.44
C ALA A 10 4.03 14.92 1.92
N LEU A 11 2.93 14.96 1.17
CA LEU A 11 2.99 14.92 -0.28
C LEU A 11 3.33 16.31 -0.83
N PRO A 12 4.22 16.41 -1.83
CA PRO A 12 4.59 17.69 -2.44
C PRO A 12 3.48 18.28 -3.33
N GLY A 13 2.42 17.51 -3.62
CA GLY A 13 1.32 17.92 -4.48
C GLY A 13 0.15 16.93 -4.47
N PRO A 14 -0.87 17.15 -5.33
CA PRO A 14 -2.12 16.39 -5.30
C PRO A 14 -2.03 15.00 -5.93
N VAL A 15 -0.91 14.68 -6.59
CA VAL A 15 -0.69 13.41 -7.28
C VAL A 15 0.46 12.67 -6.60
N VAL A 16 0.24 11.40 -6.29
CA VAL A 16 1.25 10.49 -5.74
C VAL A 16 1.27 9.20 -6.55
N ARG A 17 2.45 8.66 -6.78
CA ARG A 17 2.61 7.28 -7.27
C ARG A 17 3.16 6.41 -6.14
N VAL A 18 2.44 5.34 -5.86
CA VAL A 18 2.78 4.37 -4.81
C VAL A 18 3.16 3.04 -5.45
N ARG A 19 3.92 2.23 -4.70
CA ARG A 19 4.30 0.88 -5.07
C ARG A 19 4.26 0.00 -3.83
N ILE A 20 3.82 -1.23 -4.02
CA ILE A 20 3.97 -2.31 -3.05
C ILE A 20 4.83 -3.38 -3.71
N SER A 21 5.91 -3.77 -3.05
CA SER A 21 6.75 -4.90 -3.45
C SER A 21 6.50 -6.05 -2.48
N VAL A 22 6.34 -7.27 -3.00
CA VAL A 22 6.12 -8.46 -2.17
C VAL A 22 7.23 -9.48 -2.43
N ASN A 23 7.69 -10.16 -1.38
CA ASN A 23 8.63 -11.27 -1.48
C ASN A 23 8.03 -12.52 -0.82
N PHE A 24 7.78 -13.53 -1.65
CA PHE A 24 7.29 -14.86 -1.22
C PHE A 24 8.37 -15.95 -1.31
N THR A 25 9.56 -15.60 -1.79
CA THR A 25 10.69 -16.55 -1.89
C THR A 25 11.05 -17.08 -0.51
N ASP A 26 11.27 -18.38 -0.40
CA ASP A 26 11.67 -19.05 0.84
C ASP A 26 10.79 -18.70 2.06
N MET A 27 9.49 -18.53 1.83
CA MET A 27 8.50 -18.17 2.86
C MET A 27 8.81 -16.85 3.57
N MET A 28 9.48 -15.92 2.88
CA MET A 28 9.75 -14.60 3.44
C MET A 28 8.44 -13.86 3.73
N ASP A 29 7.42 -14.02 2.88
CA ASP A 29 6.07 -13.46 2.96
C ASP A 29 6.04 -12.01 3.45
N THR A 30 6.79 -11.13 2.80
CA THR A 30 6.88 -9.74 3.23
C THR A 30 6.43 -8.76 2.18
N ALA A 31 5.79 -7.68 2.62
CA ALA A 31 5.44 -6.53 1.80
C ALA A 31 6.25 -5.30 2.21
N GLU A 32 6.71 -4.54 1.23
CA GLU A 32 7.36 -3.23 1.39
C GLU A 32 6.57 -2.18 0.63
N PHE A 33 6.38 -1.02 1.25
CA PHE A 33 5.65 0.10 0.67
C PHE A 33 6.64 1.18 0.26
N ALA A 34 6.41 1.80 -0.89
CA ALA A 34 7.21 2.90 -1.38
C ALA A 34 6.37 3.93 -2.12
N TRP A 35 6.86 5.16 -2.19
CA TRP A 35 6.29 6.24 -3.00
C TRP A 35 7.36 6.85 -3.90
N LYS A 36 6.91 7.52 -4.97
CA LYS A 36 7.81 8.13 -5.95
C LYS A 36 8.05 9.61 -5.61
N ASN A 37 9.23 9.92 -5.09
CA ASN A 37 9.69 11.29 -4.84
C ASN A 37 10.51 11.79 -6.04
N GLY A 38 9.87 12.54 -6.92
CA GLY A 38 10.47 12.96 -8.20
C GLY A 38 10.84 11.76 -9.07
N LYS A 39 12.15 11.46 -9.16
CA LYS A 39 12.67 10.32 -9.93
C LYS A 39 13.04 9.11 -9.06
N ARG A 40 13.00 9.22 -7.74
CA ARG A 40 13.43 8.18 -6.80
C ARG A 40 12.24 7.47 -6.17
N TRP A 41 12.41 6.20 -5.87
CA TRP A 41 11.50 5.45 -5.01
C TRP A 41 12.02 5.50 -3.58
N GLU A 42 11.18 5.92 -2.65
CA GLU A 42 11.51 6.00 -1.23
C GLU A 42 10.59 5.08 -0.45
N ALA A 43 11.17 4.28 0.44
CA ALA A 43 10.42 3.36 1.29
C ALA A 43 9.58 4.12 2.34
N VAL A 44 8.46 3.52 2.74
CA VAL A 44 7.52 4.07 3.73
C VAL A 44 7.26 3.01 4.79
N GLY A 45 7.54 3.35 6.04
CA GLY A 45 7.43 2.42 7.17
C GLY A 45 8.35 1.20 7.08
N GLU A 46 8.08 0.24 7.96
CA GLU A 46 8.82 -1.02 8.05
C GLU A 46 8.25 -2.09 7.12
N ARG A 47 9.08 -3.09 6.81
CA ARG A 47 8.65 -4.30 6.08
C ARG A 47 7.55 -5.02 6.88
N HIS A 48 6.45 -5.33 6.20
CA HIS A 48 5.28 -5.97 6.81
C HIS A 48 5.28 -7.48 6.54
N LYS A 49 5.23 -8.31 7.59
CA LYS A 49 5.06 -9.76 7.46
C LYS A 49 3.60 -10.09 7.15
N LEU A 50 3.37 -10.84 6.09
CA LEU A 50 2.09 -11.34 5.62
C LEU A 50 1.81 -12.69 6.28
N TYR A 51 0.53 -12.94 6.58
CA TYR A 51 0.06 -14.18 7.20
C TYR A 51 -1.14 -14.71 6.44
N PHE A 52 -1.05 -15.95 5.95
CA PHE A 52 -2.21 -16.66 5.45
C PHE A 52 -3.03 -17.19 6.64
N ARG A 53 -4.30 -16.79 6.71
CA ARG A 53 -5.23 -17.18 7.78
C ARG A 53 -6.46 -17.85 7.20
N LEU A 54 -7.03 -18.76 7.98
CA LEU A 54 -8.19 -19.57 7.56
C LEU A 54 -9.54 -18.83 7.69
N ASP A 55 -9.56 -17.66 8.32
CA ASP A 55 -10.75 -16.82 8.51
C ASP A 55 -11.23 -16.19 7.19
N HIS A 56 -10.29 -15.76 6.33
CA HIS A 56 -10.61 -15.27 4.98
C HIS A 56 -10.35 -16.32 3.89
N PHE A 57 -9.44 -17.27 4.14
CA PHE A 57 -9.11 -18.41 3.26
C PHE A 57 -8.80 -18.01 1.80
N THR A 58 -8.16 -16.86 1.61
CA THR A 58 -7.67 -16.42 0.28
C THR A 58 -6.28 -15.82 0.40
N GLY A 59 -5.48 -15.92 -0.67
CA GLY A 59 -4.15 -15.32 -0.74
C GLY A 59 -4.19 -13.79 -0.73
N CYS A 60 -3.03 -13.17 -0.51
CA CYS A 60 -2.92 -11.71 -0.54
C CYS A 60 -3.22 -11.16 -1.94
N ARG A 61 -3.87 -9.99 -1.99
CA ARG A 61 -4.23 -9.28 -3.22
C ARG A 61 -3.80 -7.81 -3.10
N PHE A 62 -3.43 -7.22 -4.23
CA PHE A 62 -3.31 -5.77 -4.32
C PHE A 62 -4.70 -5.16 -4.39
N GLY A 63 -4.94 -4.10 -3.61
CA GLY A 63 -6.23 -3.42 -3.56
C GLY A 63 -6.03 -1.91 -3.56
N LEU A 64 -6.85 -1.22 -4.35
CA LEU A 64 -6.97 0.23 -4.33
C LEU A 64 -8.27 0.56 -3.60
N ALA A 65 -8.19 1.38 -2.57
CA ALA A 65 -9.34 1.71 -1.73
C ALA A 65 -9.30 3.17 -1.29
N MET A 66 -10.47 3.78 -1.17
CA MET A 66 -10.69 5.08 -0.56
C MET A 66 -11.84 4.96 0.43
N TYR A 67 -11.67 5.53 1.62
CA TYR A 67 -12.72 5.62 2.62
C TYR A 67 -12.56 6.89 3.45
N ALA A 68 -13.66 7.40 4.00
CA ALA A 68 -13.66 8.55 4.90
C ALA A 68 -13.76 8.11 6.37
N THR A 69 -13.11 8.83 7.28
CA THR A 69 -13.20 8.61 8.74
C THR A 69 -13.92 9.73 9.49
N GLN A 70 -14.13 10.88 8.85
CA GLN A 70 -14.74 12.07 9.47
C GLN A 70 -15.93 12.55 8.64
N GLU A 71 -15.68 13.01 7.41
CA GLU A 71 -16.70 13.58 6.53
C GLU A 71 -16.69 12.88 5.16
N THR A 72 -17.88 12.67 4.60
CA THR A 72 -18.06 12.04 3.28
C THR A 72 -18.05 13.07 2.15
N GLY A 73 -17.95 12.62 0.89
CA GLY A 73 -17.96 13.49 -0.30
C GLY A 73 -16.57 13.77 -0.90
N GLY A 74 -15.50 13.26 -0.29
CA GLY A 74 -14.17 13.28 -0.90
C GLY A 74 -14.06 12.28 -2.07
N GLU A 75 -13.18 12.57 -3.02
CA GLU A 75 -12.93 11.75 -4.20
C GLU A 75 -11.44 11.43 -4.37
N ALA A 76 -11.14 10.30 -5.01
CA ALA A 76 -9.79 9.91 -5.43
C ALA A 76 -9.87 9.19 -6.78
N VAL A 77 -8.94 9.51 -7.67
CA VAL A 77 -8.85 8.90 -9.00
C VAL A 77 -7.63 7.98 -9.05
N PHE A 78 -7.86 6.71 -9.35
CA PHE A 78 -6.80 5.74 -9.58
C PHE A 78 -6.56 5.59 -11.09
N THR A 79 -5.31 5.74 -11.52
CA THR A 79 -4.92 5.58 -12.92
C THR A 79 -3.59 4.83 -13.01
N ASP A 80 -3.33 4.23 -14.18
CA ASP A 80 -2.04 3.59 -14.51
C ASP A 80 -1.57 2.55 -13.47
N PHE A 81 -2.47 1.62 -13.12
CA PHE A 81 -2.15 0.46 -12.31
C PHE A 81 -1.32 -0.53 -13.13
N VAL A 82 -0.08 -0.74 -12.72
CA VAL A 82 0.86 -1.65 -13.38
C VAL A 82 1.30 -2.72 -12.40
N TYR A 83 1.23 -3.97 -12.86
CA TYR A 83 1.71 -5.15 -12.14
C TYR A 83 2.94 -5.72 -12.84
N HIS A 84 3.96 -6.05 -12.06
CA HIS A 84 5.18 -6.71 -12.52
C HIS A 84 5.46 -7.89 -11.59
N GLU A 85 5.90 -9.00 -12.19
CA GLU A 85 6.38 -10.19 -11.49
C GLU A 85 7.86 -10.05 -11.10
#